data_AF-A0A417L5J5-F1
#
_entry.id   AF-A0A417L5J5-F1
#
_cell.length_a   1.000
_cell.length_b   1.000
_cell.length_c   1.000
_cell.angle_alpha   90.00
_cell.angle_beta   90.00
_cell.angle_gamma   90.00
#
_symmetry.space_group_name_H-M   'P 1'
#
loop_
_entity.id
_entity.type
_entity.pdbx_description
1 polymer ?
#
loop_
_entity_poly.entity_id
_entity_poly.type
_entity_poly.pdbx_seq_one_letter_code
_entity_poly.pdbx_strand_id
1 'polypeptide(L)'
;MEESILHYIRPKAPFLWVDGADRLPNSYYLFRAEFTVEEDDNPSSLWICARKKYRLYINDKLIGQGLPPAVEYGNIIDCHAVARELLPGSKNCLAVEVHDMEGSGEACFIVWLENADGTLYMGLSEKDIQVLPAPMWERNTQEDRQNSNVRYQEHYDARSCPFGWRLPGKLRKCCL
;
A
#
# COMPACT_ATOMS: atom_id res chain seq x y z
N MET A 1 -34.59 -5.05 13.63
CA MET A 1 -33.42 -4.29 13.17
C MET A 1 -32.62 -5.24 12.31
N GLU A 2 -32.74 -5.10 10.99
CA GLU A 2 -31.85 -5.80 10.07
C GLU A 2 -30.52 -5.06 10.10
N GLU A 3 -29.55 -5.59 10.85
CA GLU A 3 -28.15 -5.26 10.62
C GLU A 3 -27.81 -5.80 9.24
N SER A 4 -27.75 -4.92 8.24
CA SER A 4 -27.25 -5.31 6.92
C SER A 4 -25.80 -5.74 7.10
N ILE A 5 -25.54 -7.05 6.97
CA ILE A 5 -24.22 -7.69 7.18
C ILE A 5 -23.15 -7.14 6.20
N LEU A 6 -23.57 -6.39 5.16
CA LEU A 6 -22.68 -5.79 4.16
C LEU A 6 -22.87 -4.26 4.13
N HIS A 7 -21.84 -3.54 4.57
CA HIS A 7 -21.73 -2.09 4.38
C HIS A 7 -21.02 -1.81 3.06
N TYR A 8 -21.74 -1.26 2.08
CA TYR A 8 -21.14 -0.79 0.85
C TYR A 8 -20.41 0.54 1.10
N ILE A 9 -19.10 0.53 0.94
CA ILE A 9 -18.27 1.73 1.04
C ILE A 9 -18.07 2.31 -0.36
N ARG A 10 -18.38 3.59 -0.53
CA ARG A 10 -18.05 4.32 -1.75
C ARG A 10 -16.64 4.87 -1.61
N PRO A 11 -15.67 4.46 -2.45
CA PRO A 11 -14.33 5.00 -2.35
C PRO A 11 -14.28 6.50 -2.65
N LYS A 12 -13.40 7.21 -1.95
CA LYS A 12 -13.22 8.67 -2.05
C LYS A 12 -11.91 9.09 -2.74
N ALA A 13 -11.23 8.14 -3.39
CA ALA A 13 -9.98 8.32 -4.12
C ALA A 13 -10.01 7.53 -5.45
N PRO A 14 -9.13 7.81 -6.41
CA PRO A 14 -8.95 6.98 -7.59
C PRO A 14 -8.13 5.72 -7.28
N PHE A 15 -8.19 4.72 -8.18
CA PHE A 15 -7.19 3.66 -8.20
C PHE A 15 -5.86 4.20 -8.71
N LEU A 16 -4.78 3.73 -8.10
CA LEU A 16 -3.41 4.11 -8.39
C LEU A 16 -2.68 2.91 -8.95
N TRP A 17 -2.04 3.08 -10.10
CA TRP A 17 -1.46 2.01 -10.89
C TRP A 17 0.03 2.23 -11.09
N VAL A 18 0.77 1.15 -11.31
CA VAL A 18 2.09 1.24 -11.92
C VAL A 18 1.92 1.31 -13.43
N ASP A 19 2.11 2.49 -14.00
CA ASP A 19 2.19 2.66 -15.46
C ASP A 19 3.57 2.24 -15.97
N GLY A 20 3.59 1.49 -17.08
CA GLY A 20 4.80 1.29 -17.89
C GLY A 20 5.92 0.42 -17.29
N ALA A 21 5.72 -0.26 -16.17
CA ALA A 21 6.69 -1.25 -15.70
C ALA A 21 6.63 -2.52 -16.56
N ASP A 22 7.78 -3.14 -16.80
CA ASP A 22 7.85 -4.48 -17.37
C ASP A 22 6.94 -5.38 -16.54
N ARG A 23 5.84 -5.81 -17.18
CA ARG A 23 4.74 -6.58 -16.61
C ARG A 23 5.20 -8.00 -16.29
N LEU A 24 6.08 -8.08 -15.31
CA LEU A 24 6.81 -9.29 -14.95
C LEU A 24 6.15 -9.90 -13.72
N PRO A 25 5.87 -11.21 -13.75
CA PRO A 25 5.25 -11.88 -12.62
C PRO A 25 6.15 -11.84 -11.39
N ASN A 26 5.53 -12.07 -10.23
CA ASN A 26 6.18 -12.01 -8.92
C ASN A 26 6.96 -10.70 -8.66
N SER A 27 6.45 -9.57 -9.14
CA SER A 27 7.08 -8.27 -8.94
C SER A 27 6.44 -7.52 -7.78
N TYR A 28 7.24 -6.82 -6.99
CA TYR A 28 6.77 -5.96 -5.92
C TYR A 28 7.04 -4.50 -6.30
N TYR A 29 6.12 -3.62 -5.93
CA TYR A 29 6.21 -2.19 -6.19
C TYR A 29 6.00 -1.40 -4.90
N LEU A 30 6.80 -0.36 -4.73
CA LEU A 30 6.73 0.52 -3.57
C LEU A 30 6.08 1.82 -4.01
N PHE A 31 4.94 2.13 -3.43
CA PHE A 31 4.27 3.41 -3.57
C PHE A 31 4.55 4.22 -2.32
N ARG A 32 4.89 5.49 -2.50
CA ARG A 32 5.04 6.42 -1.37
C ARG A 32 4.48 7.78 -1.71
N ALA A 33 3.84 8.40 -0.73
CA ALA A 33 3.40 9.78 -0.77
C ALA A 33 3.82 10.47 0.53
N GLU A 34 4.19 11.74 0.41
CA GLU A 34 4.44 12.60 1.56
C GLU A 34 3.32 13.64 1.65
N PHE A 35 2.89 13.91 2.87
CA PHE A 35 1.84 14.87 3.16
C PHE A 35 2.08 15.53 4.51
N THR A 36 1.50 16.70 4.73
CA THR A 36 1.57 17.37 6.03
C THR A 36 0.25 17.14 6.76
N VAL A 37 0.35 16.88 8.07
CA VAL A 37 -0.81 16.94 8.97
C VAL A 37 -0.66 18.20 9.79
N GLU A 38 -1.64 19.09 9.74
CA GLU A 38 -1.64 20.34 10.51
C GLU A 38 -1.83 20.05 12.01
N GLU A 39 -1.42 20.96 12.90
CA GLU A 39 -1.49 20.72 14.37
C GLU A 39 -2.92 20.48 14.88
N ASP A 40 -3.90 21.20 14.30
CA ASP A 40 -5.30 21.14 14.71
C ASP A 40 -6.12 20.05 13.97
N ASP A 41 -5.52 19.44 12.94
CA ASP A 41 -6.15 18.36 12.18
C ASP A 41 -5.68 16.99 12.67
N ASN A 42 -6.63 16.09 12.91
CA ASN A 42 -6.32 14.73 13.33
C ASN A 42 -7.09 13.72 12.47
N PRO A 43 -6.53 13.32 11.31
CA PRO A 43 -7.06 12.22 10.55
C PRO A 43 -7.04 10.97 11.43
N SER A 44 -8.17 10.26 11.44
CA SER A 44 -8.40 9.15 12.37
C SER A 44 -8.33 7.80 11.69
N SER A 45 -8.79 7.73 10.44
CA SER A 45 -9.08 6.50 9.74
C SER A 45 -8.40 6.51 8.38
N LEU A 46 -7.76 5.41 8.03
CA LEU A 46 -7.18 5.17 6.71
C LEU A 46 -7.87 3.97 6.08
N TRP A 47 -8.39 4.19 4.89
CA TRP A 47 -9.08 3.17 4.11
C TRP A 47 -8.20 2.74 2.95
N ILE A 48 -8.06 1.43 2.73
CA ILE A 48 -7.19 0.88 1.69
C ILE A 48 -7.78 -0.40 1.07
N CYS A 49 -7.56 -0.56 -0.23
CA CYS A 49 -7.81 -1.81 -0.95
C CYS A 49 -6.74 -1.98 -2.04
N ALA A 50 -6.31 -3.21 -2.29
CA ALA A 50 -5.36 -3.55 -3.36
C ALA A 50 -5.81 -4.84 -4.06
N ARG A 51 -5.41 -5.04 -5.33
CA ARG A 51 -5.94 -6.14 -6.16
C ARG A 51 -5.42 -7.55 -5.78
N LYS A 52 -4.45 -7.69 -4.87
CA LYS A 52 -4.00 -8.98 -4.32
C LYS A 52 -3.49 -8.86 -2.89
N LYS A 53 -2.27 -8.34 -2.75
CA LYS A 53 -1.57 -8.22 -1.47
C LYS A 53 -0.92 -6.85 -1.36
N TYR A 54 -1.00 -6.26 -0.18
CA TYR A 54 -0.34 -5.04 0.19
C TYR A 54 0.24 -5.13 1.61
N ARG A 55 1.29 -4.35 1.87
CA ARG A 55 1.73 -3.95 3.22
C ARG A 55 1.69 -2.43 3.30
N LEU A 56 1.01 -1.90 4.32
CA LEU A 56 0.79 -0.47 4.53
C LEU A 56 1.65 0.03 5.68
N TYR A 57 2.30 1.17 5.47
CA TYR A 57 3.14 1.83 6.46
C TYR A 57 2.80 3.32 6.56
N ILE A 58 2.91 3.86 7.78
CA ILE A 58 2.95 5.30 8.05
C ILE A 58 4.21 5.59 8.87
N ASN A 59 5.08 6.48 8.38
CA ASN A 59 6.30 6.88 9.07
C ASN A 59 7.14 5.67 9.55
N ASP A 60 7.40 4.73 8.64
CA ASP A 60 8.11 3.44 8.89
C ASP A 60 7.38 2.42 9.78
N LYS A 61 6.26 2.79 10.42
CA LYS A 61 5.45 1.85 11.21
C LYS A 61 4.53 1.05 10.30
N LEU A 62 4.55 -0.28 10.44
CA LEU A 62 3.58 -1.17 9.78
C LEU A 62 2.20 -0.96 10.40
N ILE A 63 1.23 -0.56 9.60
CA ILE A 63 -0.16 -0.35 10.00
C ILE A 63 -0.97 -1.62 9.80
N GLY A 64 -0.76 -2.27 8.65
CA GLY A 64 -1.54 -3.44 8.29
C GLY A 64 -1.01 -4.13 7.04
N GLN A 65 -1.54 -5.33 6.82
CA GLN A 65 -1.31 -6.13 5.63
C GLN A 65 -2.64 -6.73 5.20
N GLY A 66 -2.85 -6.79 3.91
CA GLY A 66 -4.11 -7.26 3.34
C GLY A 66 -3.96 -7.53 1.85
N LEU A 67 -5.04 -7.79 1.12
CA LEU A 67 -6.36 -8.07 1.69
C LEU A 67 -6.43 -9.54 2.17
N PRO A 68 -7.32 -9.88 3.11
CA PRO A 68 -7.67 -11.27 3.33
C PRO A 68 -8.18 -11.90 2.02
N PRO A 69 -8.04 -13.23 1.83
CA PRO A 69 -8.55 -13.89 0.64
C PRO A 69 -10.04 -13.57 0.42
N ALA A 70 -10.36 -13.09 -0.78
CA ALA A 70 -11.71 -12.71 -1.17
C ALA A 70 -12.09 -13.39 -2.49
N VAL A 71 -13.40 -13.53 -2.72
CA VAL A 71 -13.93 -13.92 -4.03
C VAL A 71 -13.67 -12.81 -5.05
N GLU A 72 -13.54 -13.17 -6.33
CA GLU A 72 -13.13 -12.24 -7.41
C GLU A 72 -13.98 -10.96 -7.51
N TYR A 73 -15.27 -11.04 -7.16
CA TYR A 73 -16.20 -9.90 -7.19
C TYR A 73 -16.36 -9.19 -5.83
N GLY A 74 -15.72 -9.69 -4.79
CA GLY A 74 -15.77 -9.15 -3.43
C GLY A 74 -14.54 -8.30 -3.15
N ASN A 75 -14.52 -7.05 -3.63
CA ASN A 75 -13.47 -6.12 -3.24
C ASN A 75 -13.62 -5.78 -1.75
N ILE A 76 -12.65 -6.21 -0.95
CA ILE A 76 -12.58 -5.88 0.48
C ILE A 76 -11.83 -4.56 0.64
N ILE A 77 -12.35 -3.68 1.48
CA ILE A 77 -11.68 -2.45 1.87
C ILE A 77 -11.36 -2.57 3.35
N ASP A 78 -10.09 -2.50 3.69
CA ASP A 78 -9.65 -2.46 5.08
C ASP A 78 -9.73 -1.02 5.60
N CYS A 79 -10.03 -0.89 6.89
CA CYS A 79 -10.03 0.37 7.61
C CYS A 79 -9.11 0.25 8.83
N HIS A 80 -8.17 1.18 8.95
CA HIS A 80 -7.19 1.21 10.03
C HIS A 80 -7.32 2.52 10.80
N ALA A 81 -7.34 2.44 12.13
CA ALA A 81 -7.18 3.61 12.97
C ALA A 81 -5.70 4.03 12.98
N VAL A 82 -5.40 5.27 12.57
CA VAL A 82 -4.02 5.73 12.30
C VAL A 82 -3.60 6.99 13.06
N ALA A 83 -4.49 7.54 13.88
CA ALA A 83 -4.24 8.81 14.59
C ALA A 83 -2.95 8.80 15.44
N ARG A 84 -2.52 7.64 15.95
CA ARG A 84 -1.34 7.52 16.85
C ARG A 84 -0.01 7.44 16.09
N GLU A 85 -0.07 7.18 14.80
CA GLU A 85 1.06 6.93 13.92
C GLU A 85 1.41 8.18 13.10
N LEU A 86 0.47 9.13 13.03
CA LEU A 86 0.64 10.43 12.43
C LEU A 86 1.38 11.40 13.37
N LEU A 87 2.08 12.34 12.76
CA LEU A 87 2.84 13.40 13.41
C LEU A 87 2.19 14.75 13.05
N PRO A 88 1.33 15.31 13.92
CA PRO A 88 0.74 16.64 13.71
C PRO A 88 1.81 17.74 13.64
N GLY A 89 1.52 18.81 12.89
CA GLY A 89 2.44 19.92 12.62
C GLY A 89 3.67 19.53 11.78
N SER A 90 3.69 18.33 11.20
CA SER A 90 4.88 17.75 10.57
C SER A 90 4.55 17.01 9.28
N LYS A 91 5.60 16.77 8.50
CA LYS A 91 5.51 15.94 7.29
C LYS A 91 5.46 14.46 7.68
N ASN A 92 4.49 13.77 7.13
CA ASN A 92 4.24 12.34 7.25
C ASN A 92 4.52 11.65 5.92
N CYS A 93 4.78 10.34 5.98
CA CYS A 93 4.90 9.51 4.79
C CYS A 93 3.94 8.32 4.89
N LEU A 94 3.09 8.18 3.87
CA LEU A 94 2.31 6.98 3.61
C LEU A 94 3.08 6.15 2.59
N ALA A 95 3.30 4.89 2.90
CA ALA A 95 4.03 3.97 2.04
C ALA A 95 3.28 2.64 1.92
N VAL A 96 3.17 2.12 0.70
CA VAL A 96 2.48 0.87 0.39
C VAL A 96 3.38 0.02 -0.48
N GLU A 97 3.62 -1.21 -0.05
CA GLU A 97 4.23 -2.24 -0.90
C GLU A 97 3.09 -3.08 -1.48
N VAL A 98 3.05 -3.27 -2.80
CA VAL A 98 2.01 -4.08 -3.49
C VAL A 98 2.68 -5.16 -4.33
N HIS A 99 2.12 -6.37 -4.28
CA HIS A 99 2.60 -7.54 -5.03
C HIS A 99 1.79 -7.75 -6.31
N ASP A 100 2.45 -7.71 -7.46
CA ASP A 100 1.94 -8.21 -8.74
C ASP A 100 2.40 -9.67 -8.93
N MET A 101 1.49 -10.61 -8.63
CA MET A 101 1.80 -12.04 -8.72
C MET A 101 1.87 -12.52 -10.18
N GLU A 102 0.92 -12.09 -11.02
CA GLU A 102 0.74 -12.63 -12.36
C GLU A 102 1.44 -11.82 -13.45
N GLY A 103 1.93 -10.62 -13.13
CA GLY A 103 2.52 -9.71 -14.11
C GLY A 103 1.47 -9.16 -15.07
N SER A 104 0.22 -9.00 -14.62
CA SER A 104 -0.89 -8.51 -15.47
C SER A 104 -1.30 -7.07 -15.14
N GLY A 105 -0.42 -6.32 -14.47
CA GLY A 105 -0.72 -4.96 -14.01
C GLY A 105 -1.62 -4.96 -12.79
N GLU A 106 -1.49 -5.98 -11.93
CA GLU A 106 -2.29 -6.12 -10.70
C GLU A 106 -1.73 -5.32 -9.52
N ALA A 107 -0.54 -4.74 -9.66
CA ALA A 107 -0.02 -3.79 -8.69
C ALA A 107 -0.79 -2.47 -8.75
N CYS A 108 -1.99 -2.48 -8.17
CA CYS A 108 -2.81 -1.31 -7.97
C CYS A 108 -3.44 -1.31 -6.59
N PHE A 109 -3.69 -0.11 -6.10
CA PHE A 109 -4.38 0.10 -4.83
C PHE A 109 -5.15 1.41 -4.85
N ILE A 110 -6.04 1.56 -3.89
CA ILE A 110 -6.75 2.79 -3.58
C ILE A 110 -6.52 3.09 -2.11
N VAL A 111 -6.29 4.36 -1.77
CA VAL A 111 -6.13 4.78 -0.37
C VAL A 111 -6.67 6.18 -0.15
N TRP A 112 -7.31 6.40 0.99
CA TRP A 112 -7.68 7.73 1.46
C TRP A 112 -7.70 7.78 2.99
N LEU A 113 -7.55 8.98 3.53
CA LEU A 113 -7.67 9.28 4.95
C LEU A 113 -8.94 10.08 5.23
N GLU A 114 -9.53 9.83 6.39
CA GLU A 114 -10.70 10.53 6.89
C GLU A 114 -10.48 11.05 8.30
N ASN A 115 -11.11 12.20 8.58
CA ASN A 115 -11.24 12.73 9.94
C ASN A 115 -12.20 11.88 10.77
N ALA A 116 -12.26 12.14 12.08
CA ALA A 116 -13.15 11.42 13.00
C ALA A 116 -14.65 11.53 12.65
N ASP A 117 -15.05 12.58 11.92
CA ASP A 117 -16.41 12.80 11.43
C ASP A 117 -16.69 12.13 10.07
N GLY A 118 -15.72 11.40 9.50
CA GLY A 118 -15.83 10.72 8.21
C GLY A 118 -15.66 11.66 7.00
N THR A 119 -15.32 12.93 7.20
CA THR A 119 -14.96 13.83 6.09
C THR A 119 -13.63 13.40 5.47
N LEU A 120 -13.52 13.55 4.14
CA LEU A 120 -12.27 13.24 3.43
C LEU A 120 -11.18 14.22 3.88
N TYR A 121 -10.14 13.69 4.52
CA TYR A 121 -8.96 14.46 4.85
C TYR A 121 -8.03 14.55 3.64
N MET A 122 -7.77 13.40 3.01
CA MET A 122 -6.89 13.30 1.86
C MET A 122 -7.23 12.07 1.03
N GLY A 123 -7.33 12.24 -0.29
CA GLY A 123 -7.25 11.15 -1.26
C GLY A 123 -5.99 11.31 -2.08
N LEU A 124 -5.18 10.25 -2.20
CA LEU A 124 -3.99 10.31 -3.05
C LEU A 124 -4.38 10.19 -4.52
N SER A 125 -3.76 11.01 -5.36
CA SER A 125 -3.83 10.90 -6.81
C SER A 125 -2.47 10.52 -7.40
N GLU A 126 -2.43 10.16 -8.69
CA GLU A 126 -1.21 9.69 -9.36
C GLU A 126 -0.05 10.69 -9.28
N LYS A 127 -0.34 12.00 -9.27
CA LYS A 127 0.66 13.06 -9.12
C LYS A 127 1.27 13.17 -7.72
N ASP A 128 0.59 12.62 -6.70
CA ASP A 128 1.00 12.73 -5.29
C ASP A 128 1.88 11.54 -4.88
N ILE A 129 1.97 10.51 -5.72
CA ILE A 129 2.65 9.27 -5.42
C ILE A 129 3.89 9.11 -6.28
N GLN A 130 4.97 8.72 -5.59
CA GLN A 130 6.16 8.18 -6.21
C GLN A 130 6.08 6.65 -6.20
N VAL A 131 6.29 6.05 -7.37
CA VAL A 131 6.42 4.59 -7.53
C VAL A 131 7.89 4.23 -7.67
N LEU A 132 8.33 3.21 -6.95
CA LEU A 132 9.68 2.65 -7.04
C LEU A 132 9.58 1.14 -7.32
N PRO A 133 10.53 0.58 -8.09
CA PRO A 133 10.71 -0.87 -8.10
C PRO A 133 11.13 -1.34 -6.69
N ALA A 134 10.81 -2.59 -6.36
CA ALA A 134 11.24 -3.22 -5.12
C ALA A 134 12.35 -4.27 -5.39
N PRO A 135 13.60 -3.85 -5.69
CA PRO A 135 14.68 -4.76 -6.11
C PRO A 135 15.16 -5.70 -5.00
N MET A 136 14.73 -5.48 -3.76
CA MET A 136 14.98 -6.39 -2.65
C MET A 136 14.21 -7.70 -2.76
N TRP A 137 13.16 -7.79 -3.57
CA TRP A 137 12.42 -9.03 -3.79
C TRP A 137 12.95 -9.75 -5.03
N GLU A 138 13.49 -10.95 -4.86
CA GLU A 138 13.83 -11.82 -5.98
C GLU A 138 12.55 -12.38 -6.61
N ARG A 139 12.49 -12.33 -7.95
CA ARG A 139 11.29 -12.71 -8.70
C ARG A 139 11.32 -14.18 -9.11
N ASN A 140 12.53 -14.70 -9.36
CA ASN A 140 12.74 -16.05 -9.85
C ASN A 140 12.86 -17.06 -8.69
N THR A 141 11.83 -17.16 -7.88
CA THR A 141 11.81 -17.98 -6.66
C THR A 141 10.78 -19.11 -6.70
N GLN A 142 10.24 -19.40 -7.90
CA GLN A 142 9.40 -20.56 -8.10
C GLN A 142 10.27 -21.82 -8.17
N GLU A 143 10.51 -22.43 -7.00
CA GLU A 143 11.33 -23.64 -6.92
C GLU A 143 10.50 -24.93 -7.09
N ASP A 144 9.23 -24.94 -6.68
CA ASP A 144 8.42 -26.15 -6.66
C ASP A 144 7.08 -25.97 -7.40
N ARG A 145 6.82 -26.85 -8.38
CA ARG A 145 5.56 -26.90 -9.13
C ARG A 145 4.45 -27.66 -8.39
N GLN A 146 4.76 -28.34 -7.29
CA GLN A 146 3.81 -29.19 -6.56
C GLN A 146 2.85 -28.41 -5.65
N ASN A 147 3.22 -27.19 -5.24
CA ASN A 147 2.32 -26.29 -4.51
C ASN A 147 1.67 -25.28 -5.47
N SER A 148 0.56 -25.67 -6.09
CA SER A 148 -0.22 -24.79 -6.98
C SER A 148 -0.84 -23.58 -6.26
N ASN A 149 -0.93 -23.62 -4.93
CA ASN A 149 -1.64 -22.60 -4.14
C ASN A 149 -0.72 -21.45 -3.70
N VAL A 150 0.60 -21.67 -3.64
CA VAL A 150 1.60 -20.64 -3.31
C VAL A 150 2.77 -20.78 -4.28
N ARG A 151 2.66 -20.10 -5.43
CA ARG A 151 3.57 -20.25 -6.58
C ARG A 151 5.00 -19.74 -6.32
N TYR A 152 5.16 -18.71 -5.50
CA TYR A 152 6.44 -18.02 -5.28
C TYR A 152 6.84 -18.06 -3.80
N GLN A 153 8.11 -18.32 -3.53
CA GLN A 153 8.69 -18.18 -2.19
C GLN A 153 9.34 -16.80 -2.04
N GLU A 154 9.15 -16.16 -0.88
CA GLU A 154 9.67 -14.82 -0.61
C GLU A 154 11.19 -14.87 -0.34
N HIS A 155 12.01 -14.35 -1.25
CA HIS A 155 13.45 -14.14 -1.05
C HIS A 155 13.75 -12.64 -1.01
N TYR A 156 14.28 -12.16 0.13
CA TYR A 156 14.48 -10.75 0.42
C TYR A 156 15.96 -10.38 0.62
N ASP A 157 16.51 -9.50 -0.22
CA ASP A 157 17.83 -8.90 -0.02
C ASP A 157 17.71 -7.50 0.62
N ALA A 158 17.91 -7.43 1.92
CA ALA A 158 17.83 -6.20 2.69
C ALA A 158 18.82 -5.11 2.24
N ARG A 159 19.94 -5.48 1.60
CA ARG A 159 20.94 -4.52 1.10
C ARG A 159 20.42 -3.71 -0.08
N SER A 160 19.48 -4.30 -0.83
CA SER A 160 18.84 -3.68 -2.00
C SER A 160 17.59 -2.86 -1.64
N CYS A 161 17.12 -2.90 -0.39
CA CYS A 161 15.94 -2.16 0.04
C CYS A 161 16.20 -0.64 0.00
N PRO A 162 15.44 0.17 -0.75
CA PRO A 162 15.68 1.61 -0.86
C PRO A 162 15.63 2.32 0.51
N PHE A 163 16.76 2.90 0.95
CA PHE A 163 16.82 3.48 2.29
C PHE A 163 15.84 4.66 2.48
N GLY A 164 15.04 4.59 3.55
CA GLY A 164 14.12 5.66 3.94
C GLY A 164 12.83 5.75 3.10
N TRP A 165 12.50 4.75 2.28
CA TRP A 165 11.33 4.81 1.41
C TRP A 165 9.99 4.95 2.13
N ARG A 166 9.92 4.51 3.40
CA ARG A 166 8.75 4.62 4.28
C ARG A 166 8.78 5.84 5.21
N LEU A 167 9.80 6.68 5.09
CA LEU A 167 9.99 7.89 5.91
C LEU A 167 9.80 9.14 5.06
N PRO A 168 9.37 10.26 5.66
CA PRO A 168 9.35 11.55 4.99
C PRO A 168 10.76 12.04 4.68
N GLY A 169 10.92 12.71 3.54
CA GLY A 169 12.18 13.28 3.08
C GLY A 169 12.76 12.61 1.83
N LYS A 170 13.97 13.05 1.43
CA LYS A 170 14.61 12.52 0.22
C LYS A 170 15.05 11.07 0.41
N LEU A 171 14.66 10.22 -0.53
CA LEU A 171 15.24 8.90 -0.70
C LEU A 171 16.75 9.02 -0.85
N ARG A 172 17.50 8.26 -0.06
CA ARG A 172 18.94 8.11 -0.27
C ARG A 172 19.15 6.88 -1.12
N LYS A 173 19.97 6.99 -2.17
CA LYS A 173 20.47 5.79 -2.86
C LYS A 173 21.21 4.96 -1.80
N CYS A 174 20.89 3.66 -1.72
CA CYS A 174 21.65 2.75 -0.89
C CYS A 174 23.12 2.84 -1.31
N CYS A 175 23.99 3.24 -0.38
CA CYS A 175 25.42 3.14 -0.58
C CYS A 175 25.75 1.65 -0.61
N LEU A 176 26.10 1.14 -1.79
CA LEU A 176 26.90 -0.06 -1.93
C LEU A 176 28.37 0.30 -1.69
#